data_AF-A0A6M2DXP5-F1
#
_entry.id   AF-A0A6M2DXP5-F1
#
_cell.length_a   1.000
_cell.length_b   1.000
_cell.length_c   1.000
_cell.angle_alpha   90.00
_cell.angle_beta   90.00
_cell.angle_gamma   90.00
#
_symmetry.space_group_name_H-M   'P 1'
#
loop_
_entity.id
_entity.type
_entity.pdbx_description
1 polymer ?
#
loop_
_entity_poly.entity_id
_entity_poly.type
_entity_poly.pdbx_seq_one_letter_code
_entity_poly.pdbx_strand_id
1 'polypeptide(L)'
;MRDSGVVIVFWACILLVVTLCALPVRTEDLGHFTSTWAVHIPGGKERANRVARDHGFINLGEIFNDHYHFHHRAVPRRSKRSSDHRHRRLQSDSRVHWARQQRVKSRQKRDLIALRPRTNLRTGIALNDQKWPQMWYLN
;
A
#
# COMPACT_ATOMS: atom_id res chain seq x y z
N MET A 1 60.25 -12.13 8.68
CA MET A 1 59.33 -12.24 7.53
C MET A 1 57.96 -11.85 8.03
N ARG A 2 57.43 -10.70 7.59
CA ARG A 2 56.13 -10.20 8.05
C ARG A 2 55.04 -10.90 7.24
N ASP A 3 54.06 -11.47 7.92
CA ASP A 3 52.93 -12.21 7.34
C ASP A 3 52.06 -11.32 6.45
N SER A 4 52.51 -11.08 5.22
CA SER A 4 51.75 -10.38 4.18
C SER A 4 50.42 -11.10 3.88
N GLY A 5 50.38 -12.43 4.07
CA GLY A 5 49.18 -13.24 3.89
C GLY A 5 48.07 -12.91 4.89
N VAL A 6 48.41 -12.66 6.16
CA VAL A 6 47.43 -12.31 7.20
C VAL A 6 46.81 -10.94 6.92
N VAL A 7 47.62 -9.98 6.46
CA VAL A 7 47.16 -8.64 6.09
C VAL A 7 46.20 -8.72 4.89
N ILE A 8 46.55 -9.47 3.84
CA ILE A 8 45.72 -9.62 2.64
C ILE A 8 44.36 -10.25 2.98
N VAL A 9 44.34 -11.31 3.79
CA VAL A 9 43.09 -11.97 4.22
C VAL A 9 42.24 -11.00 5.06
N PHE A 10 42.85 -10.21 5.94
CA PHE A 10 42.14 -9.23 6.75
C PHE A 10 41.46 -8.14 5.91
N TRP A 11 42.17 -7.57 4.95
CA TRP A 11 41.61 -6.55 4.03
C TRP A 11 40.56 -7.15 3.07
N ALA A 12 40.73 -8.39 2.62
CA ALA A 12 39.74 -9.09 1.81
C ALA A 12 38.44 -9.35 2.60
N CYS A 13 38.54 -9.75 3.87
CA CYS A 13 37.37 -9.91 4.74
C CYS A 13 36.66 -8.57 5.00
N ILE A 14 37.41 -7.48 5.20
CA ILE A 14 36.82 -6.14 5.36
C ILE A 14 36.09 -5.72 4.09
N LEU A 15 36.71 -5.88 2.91
CA LEU A 15 36.07 -5.57 1.63
C LEU A 15 34.81 -6.42 1.39
N LEU A 16 34.85 -7.71 1.72
CA LEU A 16 33.69 -8.61 1.62
C LEU A 16 32.54 -8.14 2.50
N VAL A 17 32.80 -7.80 3.77
CA VAL A 17 31.80 -7.35 4.74
C VAL A 17 31.21 -6.00 4.32
N VAL A 18 32.04 -5.04 3.91
CA VAL A 18 31.57 -3.73 3.42
C VAL A 18 30.67 -3.89 2.21
N THR A 19 31.06 -4.75 1.26
CA THR A 19 30.24 -5.03 0.06
C THR A 19 28.92 -5.70 0.44
N LEU A 20 28.92 -6.62 1.40
CA LEU A 20 27.70 -7.29 1.89
C LEU A 20 26.75 -6.31 2.61
N CYS A 21 27.29 -5.38 3.41
CA CYS A 21 26.52 -4.35 4.11
C CYS A 21 26.00 -3.23 3.21
N ALA A 22 26.65 -2.98 2.07
CA ALA A 22 26.23 -2.00 1.08
C ALA A 22 25.13 -2.53 0.14
N LEU A 23 24.75 -3.81 0.22
CA LEU A 23 23.64 -4.33 -0.57
C LEU A 23 22.34 -3.65 -0.12
N PRO A 24 21.58 -3.06 -1.06
CA PRO A 24 20.29 -2.45 -0.71
C PRO A 24 19.34 -3.54 -0.22
N VAL A 25 19.06 -3.55 1.10
CA VAL A 25 17.90 -4.24 1.65
C VAL A 25 16.68 -3.60 1.04
N ARG A 26 15.90 -4.39 0.29
CA ARG A 26 14.58 -3.96 -0.19
C ARG A 26 13.71 -3.77 1.05
N THR A 27 13.50 -2.52 1.45
CA THR A 27 12.49 -2.20 2.45
C THR A 27 11.14 -2.46 1.81
N GLU A 28 10.55 -3.62 2.10
CA GLU A 28 9.14 -3.86 1.77
C GLU A 28 8.33 -2.78 2.50
N ASP A 29 7.74 -1.91 1.70
CA ASP A 29 6.96 -0.77 2.13
C ASP A 29 5.88 -1.26 3.12
N LEU A 30 5.99 -0.84 4.40
CA LEU A 30 5.30 -1.31 5.62
C LEU A 30 3.75 -1.12 5.62
N GLY A 31 3.15 -0.98 4.44
CA GLY A 31 1.72 -0.86 4.23
C GLY A 31 1.00 -2.20 4.37
N HIS A 32 -0.19 -2.17 4.96
CA HIS A 32 -1.08 -3.34 4.99
C HIS A 32 -1.78 -3.47 3.62
N PHE A 33 -1.62 -4.60 2.96
CA PHE A 33 -2.26 -4.91 1.68
C PHE A 33 -3.61 -5.58 1.88
N THR A 34 -4.52 -5.38 0.92
CA THR A 34 -5.84 -6.04 0.90
C THR A 34 -5.87 -7.19 -0.11
N SER A 35 -6.94 -7.98 -0.06
CA SER A 35 -7.26 -9.04 -1.01
C SER A 35 -7.97 -8.54 -2.28
N THR A 36 -7.81 -7.26 -2.61
CA THR A 36 -8.54 -6.59 -3.69
C THR A 36 -7.60 -5.84 -4.63
N TRP A 37 -8.01 -5.75 -5.89
CA TRP A 37 -7.27 -5.10 -6.98
C TRP A 37 -8.19 -4.17 -7.75
N ALA A 38 -7.64 -3.05 -8.21
CA ALA A 38 -8.22 -2.25 -9.27
C ALA A 38 -7.51 -2.60 -10.57
N VAL A 39 -8.28 -2.84 -11.63
CA VAL A 39 -7.77 -3.34 -12.91
C VAL A 39 -8.45 -2.60 -14.05
N HIS A 40 -7.68 -2.11 -15.01
CA HIS A 40 -8.19 -1.47 -16.22
C HIS A 40 -8.18 -2.47 -17.38
N ILE A 41 -9.37 -2.79 -17.89
CA ILE A 41 -9.57 -3.79 -18.96
C ILE A 41 -10.53 -3.19 -19.98
N PRO A 42 -10.05 -2.64 -21.11
CA PRO A 42 -10.92 -2.07 -22.11
C PRO A 42 -11.75 -3.15 -22.81
N GLY A 43 -12.96 -2.82 -23.23
CA GLY A 43 -13.83 -3.75 -23.95
C GLY A 43 -14.85 -4.46 -23.07
N GLY A 44 -15.24 -3.82 -21.97
CA GLY A 44 -16.47 -4.13 -21.24
C GLY A 44 -16.40 -5.29 -20.25
N LYS A 45 -17.52 -5.44 -19.53
CA LYS A 45 -17.67 -6.31 -18.37
C LYS A 45 -17.42 -7.78 -18.69
N GLU A 46 -17.81 -8.25 -19.87
CA GLU A 46 -17.65 -9.64 -20.31
C GLU A 46 -16.17 -10.00 -20.46
N ARG A 47 -15.37 -9.08 -21.00
CA ARG A 47 -13.92 -9.26 -21.10
C ARG A 47 -13.29 -9.28 -19.71
N ALA A 48 -13.68 -8.35 -18.83
CA ALA A 48 -13.20 -8.32 -17.46
C ALA A 48 -13.56 -9.60 -16.68
N ASN A 49 -14.78 -10.13 -16.86
CA ASN A 49 -15.21 -11.39 -16.24
C ASN A 49 -14.38 -12.59 -16.70
N ARG A 50 -14.01 -12.65 -17.99
CA ARG A 50 -13.11 -13.69 -18.51
C ARG A 50 -11.73 -13.59 -17.88
N VAL A 51 -11.13 -12.40 -17.88
CA VAL A 51 -9.82 -12.16 -17.25
C VAL A 51 -9.86 -12.55 -15.77
N ALA A 52 -10.90 -12.15 -15.04
CA ALA A 52 -11.04 -12.51 -13.63
C ALA A 52 -11.02 -14.04 -13.45
N ARG A 53 -11.82 -14.77 -14.23
CA ARG A 53 -11.89 -16.24 -14.16
C ARG A 53 -10.56 -16.91 -14.49
N ASP A 54 -9.89 -16.48 -15.56
CA ASP A 54 -8.61 -17.06 -16.02
C ASP A 54 -7.49 -16.92 -14.99
N HIS A 55 -7.53 -15.86 -14.19
CA HIS A 55 -6.55 -15.57 -13.15
C HIS A 55 -6.99 -15.97 -11.73
N GLY A 56 -8.17 -16.61 -11.57
CA GLY A 56 -8.69 -17.04 -10.27
C GLY A 56 -9.21 -15.90 -9.39
N PHE A 57 -9.56 -14.76 -9.99
CA PHE A 57 -10.20 -13.63 -9.34
C PHE A 57 -11.72 -13.66 -9.51
N ILE A 58 -12.39 -12.93 -8.62
CA ILE A 58 -13.82 -12.64 -8.69
C ILE A 58 -13.97 -11.18 -9.08
N ASN A 59 -14.69 -10.91 -10.16
CA ASN A 59 -15.05 -9.55 -10.55
C ASN A 59 -16.21 -9.06 -9.66
N LEU A 60 -15.97 -8.04 -8.85
CA LEU A 60 -16.96 -7.40 -7.98
C LEU A 60 -17.77 -6.32 -8.70
N GLY A 61 -17.39 -5.94 -9.91
CA GLY A 61 -18.08 -4.94 -10.72
C GLY A 61 -17.17 -3.85 -11.25
N GLU A 62 -17.77 -2.98 -12.05
CA GLU A 62 -17.13 -1.78 -12.58
C GLU A 62 -17.11 -0.67 -11.53
N ILE A 63 -16.00 0.08 -11.49
CA ILE A 63 -15.80 1.26 -10.65
C ILE A 63 -16.06 2.51 -11.49
N PHE A 64 -15.32 2.68 -12.58
CA PHE A 64 -15.47 3.77 -13.57
C PHE A 64 -14.65 3.48 -14.82
N ASN A 65 -15.11 3.88 -16.00
CA ASN A 65 -14.35 3.89 -17.27
C ASN A 65 -13.52 2.60 -17.50
N ASP A 66 -14.17 1.43 -17.62
CA ASP A 66 -13.50 0.14 -17.84
C ASP A 66 -12.51 -0.27 -16.72
N HIS A 67 -12.59 0.37 -15.54
CA HIS A 67 -11.89 -0.07 -14.34
C HIS A 67 -12.79 -0.99 -13.54
N TYR A 68 -12.28 -2.18 -13.22
CA TYR A 68 -12.99 -3.22 -12.50
C TYR A 68 -12.34 -3.50 -11.15
N HIS A 69 -13.18 -3.91 -10.21
CA HIS A 69 -12.76 -4.28 -8.87
C HIS A 69 -12.64 -5.81 -8.77
N PHE A 70 -11.41 -6.31 -8.69
CA PHE A 70 -11.15 -7.74 -8.58
C PHE A 70 -10.86 -8.14 -7.13
N HIS A 71 -11.29 -9.34 -6.75
CA HIS A 71 -11.03 -9.93 -5.44
C HIS A 71 -10.46 -11.34 -5.56
N HIS A 72 -9.46 -11.68 -4.75
CA HIS A 72 -8.86 -13.03 -4.74
C HIS A 72 -9.04 -13.69 -3.37
N ARG A 73 -9.73 -14.84 -3.33
CA ARG A 73 -10.07 -15.55 -2.08
C ARG A 73 -8.86 -16.06 -1.30
N ALA A 74 -7.82 -16.53 -1.99
CA ALA A 74 -6.61 -17.03 -1.34
C ALA A 74 -5.69 -15.95 -0.74
N VAL A 75 -6.06 -14.66 -0.85
CA VAL A 75 -5.31 -13.57 -0.21
C VAL A 75 -6.08 -13.12 1.04
N PRO A 76 -5.42 -13.06 2.22
CA PRO A 76 -6.06 -12.55 3.43
C PRO A 76 -6.56 -11.12 3.25
N ARG A 77 -7.63 -10.78 3.95
CA ARG A 77 -8.23 -9.44 3.90
C ARG A 77 -7.26 -8.33 4.33
N ARG A 78 -6.30 -8.66 5.20
CA ARG A 78 -5.17 -7.81 5.60
C ARG A 78 -3.89 -8.63 5.58
N SER A 79 -2.88 -8.17 4.85
CA SER A 79 -1.55 -8.78 4.79
C SER A 79 -0.49 -7.72 5.04
N LYS A 80 0.62 -8.09 5.70
CA LYS A 80 1.80 -7.22 5.82
C LYS A 80 2.64 -7.20 4.54
N ARG A 81 2.50 -8.22 3.68
CA ARG A 81 3.22 -8.36 2.41
C ARG A 81 2.30 -8.25 1.21
N SER A 82 2.80 -7.69 0.11
CA SER A 82 2.09 -7.69 -1.18
C SER A 82 1.99 -9.09 -1.76
N SER A 83 0.99 -9.30 -2.63
CA SER A 83 0.83 -10.56 -3.36
C SER A 83 1.50 -10.45 -4.74
N ASP A 84 2.82 -10.27 -4.77
CA ASP A 84 3.60 -9.95 -5.97
C ASP A 84 3.46 -10.95 -7.10
N HIS A 85 3.36 -12.24 -6.79
CA HIS A 85 3.18 -13.28 -7.81
C HIS A 85 1.89 -13.07 -8.61
N ARG A 86 0.77 -12.87 -7.91
CA ARG A 86 -0.54 -12.63 -8.54
C ARG A 86 -0.59 -11.29 -9.25
N HIS A 87 0.03 -10.26 -8.64
CA HIS A 87 0.12 -8.94 -9.24
C HIS A 87 0.86 -8.98 -10.58
N ARG A 88 2.03 -9.63 -10.63
CA ARG A 88 2.81 -9.80 -11.86
C ARG A 88 2.05 -10.61 -12.91
N ARG A 89 1.40 -11.71 -12.51
CA ARG A 89 0.60 -12.54 -13.43
C ARG A 89 -0.55 -11.76 -14.07
N LEU A 90 -1.21 -10.88 -13.32
CA LEU A 90 -2.27 -10.03 -13.83
C LEU A 90 -1.72 -8.94 -14.77
N GLN A 91 -0.56 -8.34 -14.43
CA GLN A 91 0.10 -7.35 -15.28
C GLN A 91 0.70 -7.92 -16.56
N SER A 92 1.08 -9.21 -16.58
CA SER A 92 1.59 -9.86 -17.79
C SER A 92 0.52 -10.20 -18.82
N ASP A 93 -0.76 -10.10 -18.47
CA ASP A 93 -1.86 -10.37 -19.40
C ASP A 93 -2.05 -9.17 -20.35
N SER A 94 -1.98 -9.41 -21.66
CA SER A 94 -2.11 -8.36 -22.68
C SER A 94 -3.48 -7.68 -22.71
N ARG A 95 -4.51 -8.29 -22.11
CA ARG A 95 -5.85 -7.72 -21.97
C ARG A 95 -5.93 -6.67 -20.85
N VAL A 96 -4.96 -6.66 -19.95
CA VAL A 96 -4.92 -5.79 -18.78
C VAL A 96 -3.98 -4.63 -19.06
N HIS A 97 -4.52 -3.42 -19.22
CA HIS A 97 -3.69 -2.23 -19.46
C HIS A 97 -3.01 -1.75 -18.18
N TRP A 98 -3.69 -1.92 -17.04
CA TRP A 98 -3.17 -1.52 -15.75
C TRP A 98 -3.79 -2.36 -14.65
N ALA A 99 -3.00 -2.67 -13.63
CA ALA A 99 -3.49 -3.32 -12.43
C ALA A 99 -2.73 -2.82 -11.21
N ARG A 100 -3.43 -2.70 -10.07
CA ARG A 100 -2.82 -2.39 -8.79
C ARG A 100 -3.54 -3.06 -7.63
N GLN A 101 -2.78 -3.70 -6.74
CA GLN A 101 -3.31 -4.21 -5.48
C GLN A 101 -3.66 -3.04 -4.56
N GLN A 102 -4.85 -3.07 -3.97
CA GLN A 102 -5.27 -2.06 -3.02
C GLN A 102 -4.52 -2.19 -1.70
N ARG A 103 -4.29 -1.05 -1.04
CA ARG A 103 -3.59 -0.95 0.23
C ARG A 103 -4.47 -0.25 1.25
N VAL A 104 -4.44 -0.75 2.48
CA VAL A 104 -5.14 -0.16 3.61
C VAL A 104 -4.40 1.11 4.02
N LYS A 105 -5.12 2.22 4.07
CA LYS A 105 -4.62 3.46 4.69
C LYS A 105 -4.89 3.40 6.20
N SER A 106 -3.92 3.83 7.00
CA SER A 106 -4.12 3.97 8.45
C SER A 106 -5.15 5.06 8.72
N ARG A 107 -6.14 4.78 9.57
CA ARG A 107 -7.11 5.79 10.00
C ARG A 107 -6.48 6.62 11.11
N GLN A 108 -6.17 7.88 10.83
CA GLN A 108 -5.84 8.86 11.85
C GLN A 108 -7.13 9.47 12.39
N LYS A 109 -7.27 9.54 13.71
CA LYS A 109 -8.40 10.23 14.34
C LYS A 109 -8.26 11.72 14.06
N ARG A 110 -9.34 12.37 13.64
CA ARG A 110 -9.44 13.84 13.58
C ARG A 110 -9.64 14.37 15.00
N ASP A 111 -8.71 14.06 15.90
CA ASP A 111 -8.67 14.78 17.16
C ASP A 111 -8.16 16.19 16.88
N LEU A 112 -8.62 17.15 17.71
CA LEU A 112 -8.29 18.56 17.64
C LEU A 112 -6.89 18.72 17.06
N ILE A 113 -6.80 19.36 15.89
CA ILE A 113 -5.56 19.98 15.44
C ILE A 113 -5.06 20.67 16.70
N ALA A 114 -3.97 20.17 17.29
CA ALA A 114 -3.29 20.89 18.34
C ALA A 114 -2.82 22.15 17.63
N LEU A 115 -3.67 23.19 17.67
CA LEU A 115 -3.29 24.55 17.39
C LEU A 115 -2.06 24.70 18.24
N ARG A 116 -0.89 24.67 17.59
CA ARG A 116 0.38 24.98 18.24
C ARG A 116 0.09 26.20 19.11
N PRO A 117 0.42 26.21 20.40
CA PRO A 117 0.05 27.31 21.28
C PRO A 117 0.85 28.54 20.86
N ARG A 118 0.38 29.22 19.83
CA ARG A 118 0.65 30.63 19.61
C ARG A 118 -0.50 31.33 20.28
N THR A 119 -0.21 31.81 21.48
CA THR A 119 -0.96 32.83 22.22
C THR A 119 -2.24 32.38 22.91
N ASN A 120 -2.49 33.03 24.05
CA ASN A 120 -3.53 32.76 25.04
C ASN A 120 -4.94 33.02 24.50
N LEU A 121 -5.43 32.21 23.57
CA LEU A 121 -6.81 32.30 23.13
C LEU A 121 -7.70 31.46 24.06
N ARG A 122 -8.18 32.10 25.12
CA ARG A 122 -9.36 31.64 25.85
C ARG A 122 -10.54 31.69 24.88
N THR A 123 -11.20 30.55 24.70
CA THR A 123 -12.45 30.34 23.95
C THR A 123 -12.44 30.60 22.44
N GLY A 124 -12.78 29.57 21.66
CA GLY A 124 -13.28 29.76 20.30
C GLY A 124 -12.72 28.80 19.25
N ILE A 125 -12.89 27.50 19.42
CA ILE A 125 -13.01 26.63 18.25
C ILE A 125 -14.37 26.99 17.64
N ALA A 126 -14.40 27.98 16.74
CA ALA A 126 -15.59 28.32 15.98
C ALA A 126 -15.81 27.20 14.96
N LEU A 127 -16.51 26.16 15.40
CA LEU A 127 -17.02 25.14 14.49
C LEU A 127 -18.06 25.83 13.60
N ASN A 128 -17.88 25.74 12.29
CA ASN A 128 -18.64 26.51 11.29
C ASN A 128 -20.12 26.05 11.15
N ASP A 129 -20.67 25.37 12.14
CA ASP A 129 -22.03 24.83 12.11
C ASP A 129 -22.93 25.63 13.09
N GLN A 130 -23.92 26.32 12.53
CA GLN A 130 -24.88 27.14 13.28
C GLN A 130 -25.78 26.30 14.20
N LYS A 131 -25.95 25.00 13.93
CA LYS A 131 -26.76 24.08 14.74
C LYS A 131 -26.00 23.43 15.88
N TRP A 132 -24.72 23.75 16.05
CA TRP A 132 -23.88 23.23 17.13
C TRP A 132 -24.51 23.30 18.54
N PRO A 133 -25.19 24.39 18.95
CA PRO A 133 -25.82 24.50 20.27
C PRO A 133 -27.07 23.61 20.45
N GLN A 134 -27.62 23.07 19.36
CA GLN A 134 -28.87 22.28 19.36
C GLN A 134 -28.61 20.77 19.31
N MET A 135 -27.34 20.34 19.36
CA MET A 135 -26.97 18.94 19.28
C MET A 135 -27.28 18.21 20.59
N TRP A 136 -28.26 17.33 20.54
CA TRP A 136 -28.82 16.61 21.69
C TRP A 136 -27.84 15.72 22.46
N TYR A 137 -26.67 15.40 21.89
CA TYR A 137 -25.64 14.55 22.51
C TYR A 137 -24.54 15.34 23.26
N LEU A 138 -24.64 16.67 23.31
CA LEU A 138 -23.68 17.55 24.01
C LEU A 138 -24.16 18.01 25.40
N ASN A 139 -25.40 17.67 25.79
CA ASN A 139 -25.99 18.04 27.08
C ASN A 139 -25.83 16.94 28.12
#